data_AF-A0A0A2ADB4-F1
#
_entry.id   AF-A0A0A2ADB4-F1
#
_cell.length_a   1.000
_cell.length_b   1.000
_cell.length_c   1.000
_cell.angle_alpha   90.00
_cell.angle_beta   90.00
_cell.angle_gamma   90.00
#
_symmetry.space_group_name_H-M   'P 1'
#
loop_
_entity.id
_entity.type
_entity.pdbx_description
1 polymer ?
#
loop_
_entity_poly.entity_id
_entity_poly.type
_entity_poly.pdbx_seq_one_letter_code
_entity_poly.pdbx_strand_id
1 'polypeptide(L)'
;MQPHSLKLSPESDLINSIKEYSLSNNLYGYVSGVVGNLRTVCIQCPGNQEINKFEGNLEIVSLNGHFNKGDVHLHLSFADEGCNVFGGHLEEGCIVKKGTDILLLSFEQKLINISSNDFLKNESRVKAYILKDCPWSKRAIRLLNSLSIPHEVTLIDNDESFKKIMTQSSHNTFPQIFLDNKFFGGYDELSEQAKLDNLISFK
;
A
#
# COMPACT_ATOMS: atom_id res chain seq x y z
N MET A 1 -12.59 -9.32 13.15
CA MET A 1 -13.30 -9.24 11.86
C MET A 1 -14.76 -9.56 12.12
N GLN A 2 -15.69 -8.75 11.64
CA GLN A 2 -17.13 -8.92 11.86
C GLN A 2 -17.86 -8.99 10.50
N PRO A 3 -18.66 -10.03 10.23
CA PRO A 3 -19.42 -10.14 9.00
C PRO A 3 -20.72 -9.32 9.04
N HIS A 4 -21.07 -8.71 7.92
CA HIS A 4 -22.32 -7.97 7.71
C HIS A 4 -22.99 -8.41 6.42
N SER A 5 -24.27 -8.72 6.49
CA SER A 5 -25.08 -9.09 5.33
C SER A 5 -25.89 -7.89 4.87
N LEU A 6 -25.64 -7.41 3.67
CA LEU A 6 -26.35 -6.30 3.06
C LEU A 6 -27.18 -6.81 1.89
N LYS A 7 -28.50 -6.65 1.98
CA LYS A 7 -29.45 -7.05 0.93
C LYS A 7 -29.99 -5.82 0.24
N LEU A 8 -29.71 -5.70 -1.05
CA LEU A 8 -30.17 -4.59 -1.88
C LEU A 8 -31.43 -4.99 -2.63
N SER A 9 -32.42 -4.11 -2.58
CA SER A 9 -33.69 -4.24 -3.30
C SER A 9 -33.53 -3.79 -4.76
N PRO A 10 -34.49 -4.09 -5.64
CA PRO A 10 -34.59 -3.45 -6.95
C PRO A 10 -34.47 -1.93 -6.85
N GLU A 11 -33.85 -1.32 -7.86
CA GLU A 11 -33.61 0.13 -7.97
C GLU A 11 -32.62 0.72 -6.96
N SER A 12 -32.06 -0.09 -6.05
CA SER A 12 -30.92 0.34 -5.23
C SER A 12 -29.67 0.53 -6.07
N ASP A 13 -28.91 1.59 -5.78
CA ASP A 13 -27.58 1.79 -6.34
C ASP A 13 -26.54 1.03 -5.51
N LEU A 14 -25.70 0.24 -6.18
CA LEU A 14 -24.76 -0.68 -5.55
C LEU A 14 -23.71 0.06 -4.69
N ILE A 15 -23.05 1.08 -5.24
CA ILE A 15 -21.95 1.76 -4.53
C ILE A 15 -22.50 2.67 -3.44
N ASN A 16 -23.60 3.39 -3.71
CA ASN A 16 -24.21 4.28 -2.73
C ASN A 16 -24.75 3.52 -1.52
N SER A 17 -25.34 2.33 -1.73
CA SER A 17 -25.79 1.49 -0.61
C SER A 17 -24.64 1.07 0.31
N ILE A 18 -23.46 0.74 -0.26
CA ILE A 18 -22.27 0.39 0.54
C ILE A 18 -21.69 1.62 1.24
N LYS A 19 -21.62 2.78 0.55
CA LYS A 19 -21.17 4.05 1.12
C LYS A 19 -22.02 4.43 2.34
N GLU A 20 -23.34 4.45 2.19
CA GLU A 20 -24.29 4.79 3.25
C GLU A 20 -24.20 3.81 4.44
N TYR A 21 -24.16 2.51 4.16
CA TYR A 21 -24.05 1.48 5.19
C TYR A 21 -22.74 1.59 5.98
N SER A 22 -21.62 1.77 5.28
CA SER A 22 -20.30 1.94 5.89
C SER A 22 -20.21 3.22 6.73
N LEU A 23 -20.76 4.34 6.24
CA LEU A 23 -20.76 5.62 6.93
C LEU A 23 -21.60 5.58 8.20
N SER A 24 -22.86 5.13 8.10
CA SER A 24 -23.81 5.09 9.21
C SER A 24 -23.37 4.21 10.37
N ASN A 25 -22.62 3.15 10.08
CA ASN A 25 -22.11 2.20 11.08
C ASN A 25 -20.63 2.44 11.43
N ASN A 26 -20.00 3.50 10.90
CA ASN A 26 -18.59 3.82 11.11
C ASN A 26 -17.64 2.64 10.81
N LEU A 27 -17.92 1.90 9.73
CA LEU A 27 -17.23 0.65 9.40
C LEU A 27 -16.07 0.88 8.45
N TYR A 28 -14.99 0.13 8.69
CA TYR A 28 -13.88 -0.09 7.76
C TYR A 28 -13.81 -1.58 7.41
N GLY A 29 -13.63 -1.93 6.14
CA GLY A 29 -13.62 -3.32 5.73
C GLY A 29 -13.49 -3.57 4.24
N TYR A 30 -13.74 -4.82 3.87
CA TYR A 30 -13.64 -5.33 2.50
C TYR A 30 -14.92 -6.07 2.10
N VAL A 31 -15.24 -6.04 0.81
CA VAL A 31 -16.27 -6.92 0.25
C VAL A 31 -15.67 -8.33 0.19
N SER A 32 -16.37 -9.30 0.77
CA SER A 32 -15.95 -10.70 0.81
C SER A 32 -16.73 -11.58 -0.16
N GLY A 33 -17.92 -11.16 -0.59
CA GLY A 33 -18.75 -11.92 -1.50
C GLY A 33 -19.95 -11.10 -1.97
N VAL A 34 -20.42 -11.43 -3.17
CA VAL A 34 -21.59 -10.81 -3.78
C VAL A 34 -22.29 -11.83 -4.67
N VAL A 35 -23.61 -11.79 -4.69
CA VAL A 35 -24.44 -12.49 -5.68
C VAL A 35 -25.63 -11.58 -6.00
N GLY A 36 -25.92 -11.37 -7.27
CA GLY A 36 -27.05 -10.54 -7.67
C GLY A 36 -26.97 -10.09 -9.11
N ASN A 37 -27.97 -9.29 -9.49
CA ASN A 37 -28.09 -8.80 -10.85
C ASN A 37 -28.38 -7.31 -10.93
N LEU A 38 -27.92 -6.72 -12.02
CA LEU A 38 -27.98 -5.29 -12.29
C LEU A 38 -28.75 -5.06 -13.59
N ARG A 39 -29.53 -3.98 -13.64
CA ARG A 39 -30.17 -3.50 -14.88
C ARG A 39 -29.28 -2.51 -15.62
N THR A 40 -28.43 -1.82 -14.87
CA THR A 40 -27.50 -0.80 -15.35
C THR A 40 -26.18 -1.00 -14.63
N VAL A 41 -25.08 -0.99 -15.37
CA VAL A 41 -23.72 -0.99 -14.84
C VAL A 41 -23.00 0.24 -15.37
N CYS A 42 -22.41 1.01 -14.46
CA CYS A 42 -21.51 2.10 -14.73
C CYS A 42 -20.11 1.72 -14.23
N ILE A 43 -19.14 1.61 -15.14
CA ILE A 43 -17.76 1.32 -14.78
C ILE A 43 -16.77 2.22 -15.52
N GLN A 44 -15.65 2.51 -14.89
CA GLN A 44 -14.51 3.14 -15.55
C GLN A 44 -13.46 2.09 -15.93
N CYS A 45 -13.14 1.99 -17.21
CA CYS A 45 -12.09 1.11 -17.72
C CYS A 45 -10.70 1.73 -17.50
N PRO A 46 -9.64 0.92 -17.31
CA PRO A 46 -8.28 1.43 -17.13
C PRO A 46 -7.85 2.35 -18.29
N GLY A 47 -7.31 3.52 -17.95
CA GLY A 47 -6.82 4.49 -18.93
C GLY A 47 -7.91 5.29 -19.66
N ASN A 48 -9.20 5.02 -19.39
CA ASN A 48 -10.30 5.85 -19.86
C ASN A 48 -10.74 6.81 -18.75
N GLN A 49 -10.96 8.08 -19.10
CA GLN A 49 -11.52 9.06 -18.16
C GLN A 49 -13.07 9.00 -18.13
N GLU A 50 -13.69 8.47 -19.18
CA GLU A 50 -15.15 8.41 -19.29
C GLU A 50 -15.74 7.15 -18.61
N ILE A 51 -16.95 7.33 -18.06
CA ILE A 51 -17.74 6.26 -17.47
C ILE A 51 -18.43 5.48 -18.60
N ASN A 52 -18.23 4.16 -18.59
CA ASN A 52 -18.82 3.24 -19.56
C ASN A 52 -20.12 2.72 -18.95
N LYS A 53 -21.23 2.92 -19.67
CA LYS A 53 -22.55 2.53 -19.21
C LYS A 53 -23.08 1.35 -20.02
N PHE A 54 -23.54 0.32 -19.32
CA PHE A 54 -24.13 -0.90 -19.87
C PHE A 54 -25.55 -1.04 -19.32
N GLU A 55 -26.48 -1.50 -20.15
CA GLU A 55 -27.88 -1.73 -19.77
C GLU A 55 -28.34 -3.09 -20.28
N GLY A 56 -29.12 -3.83 -19.49
CA GLY A 56 -29.63 -5.14 -19.90
C GLY A 56 -29.97 -6.06 -18.73
N ASN A 57 -29.85 -7.37 -18.96
CA ASN A 57 -29.86 -8.36 -17.89
C ASN A 57 -28.41 -8.75 -17.56
N LEU A 58 -27.85 -8.09 -16.54
CA LEU A 58 -26.44 -8.21 -16.19
C LEU A 58 -26.29 -8.96 -14.87
N GLU A 59 -25.51 -10.03 -14.86
CA GLU A 59 -25.25 -10.82 -13.64
C GLU A 59 -23.90 -10.41 -13.04
N ILE A 60 -23.85 -10.17 -11.73
CA ILE A 60 -22.61 -9.83 -11.05
C ILE A 60 -21.75 -11.10 -10.96
N VAL A 61 -20.54 -11.03 -11.49
CA VAL A 61 -19.55 -12.13 -11.41
C VAL A 61 -18.65 -11.92 -10.19
N SER A 62 -18.21 -10.70 -9.93
CA SER A 62 -17.41 -10.37 -8.75
C SER A 62 -17.50 -8.90 -8.37
N LEU A 63 -17.46 -8.60 -7.07
CA LEU A 63 -17.28 -7.25 -6.53
C LEU A 63 -16.15 -7.30 -5.50
N ASN A 64 -15.06 -6.60 -5.76
CA ASN A 64 -13.85 -6.65 -4.94
C ASN A 64 -13.39 -5.26 -4.56
N GLY A 65 -12.89 -5.11 -3.34
CA GLY A 65 -12.28 -3.87 -2.86
C GLY A 65 -12.69 -3.56 -1.43
N HIS A 66 -12.56 -2.29 -1.05
CA HIS A 66 -12.66 -1.87 0.34
C HIS A 66 -13.63 -0.70 0.55
N PHE A 67 -14.02 -0.52 1.80
CA PHE A 67 -14.82 0.59 2.28
C PHE A 67 -14.27 1.11 3.62
N ASN A 68 -14.41 2.41 3.86
CA ASN A 68 -13.95 3.08 5.06
C ASN A 68 -14.81 4.32 5.33
N LYS A 69 -15.80 4.20 6.23
CA LYS A 69 -16.64 5.32 6.69
C LYS A 69 -17.22 6.14 5.53
N GLY A 70 -17.77 5.46 4.53
CA GLY A 70 -18.37 6.09 3.36
C GLY A 70 -17.41 6.32 2.17
N ASP A 71 -16.10 6.23 2.37
CA ASP A 71 -15.16 6.09 1.26
C ASP A 71 -15.17 4.65 0.75
N VAL A 72 -15.28 4.45 -0.56
CA VAL A 72 -15.48 3.13 -1.17
C VAL A 72 -14.70 3.05 -2.47
N HIS A 73 -13.83 2.05 -2.57
CA HIS A 73 -13.10 1.74 -3.79
C HIS A 73 -13.34 0.27 -4.14
N LEU A 74 -14.18 0.05 -5.15
CA LEU A 74 -14.58 -1.27 -5.60
C LEU A 74 -14.33 -1.43 -7.10
N HIS A 75 -13.94 -2.64 -7.50
CA HIS A 75 -13.94 -3.08 -8.89
C HIS A 75 -15.04 -4.12 -9.07
N LEU A 76 -15.77 -4.00 -10.18
CA LEU A 76 -16.87 -4.88 -10.55
C LEU A 76 -16.47 -5.68 -11.80
N SER A 77 -16.84 -6.97 -11.83
CA SER A 77 -16.99 -7.72 -13.06
C SER A 77 -18.42 -8.25 -13.18
N PHE A 78 -18.95 -8.25 -14.40
CA PHE A 78 -20.33 -8.64 -14.70
C PHE A 78 -20.42 -9.36 -16.03
N ALA A 79 -21.41 -10.24 -16.17
CA ALA A 79 -21.70 -10.99 -17.38
C ALA A 79 -22.98 -10.46 -18.07
N ASP A 80 -22.95 -10.39 -19.40
CA ASP A 80 -24.15 -10.11 -20.22
C ASP A 80 -24.94 -11.40 -20.55
N GLU A 81 -26.02 -11.26 -21.34
CA GLU A 81 -26.86 -12.38 -21.79
C GLU A 81 -26.12 -13.36 -22.70
N GLY A 82 -25.01 -12.94 -23.31
CA GLY A 82 -24.12 -13.78 -24.12
C GLY A 82 -23.02 -14.47 -23.30
N CYS A 83 -23.03 -14.33 -21.97
CA CYS A 83 -21.97 -14.77 -21.07
C CYS A 83 -20.60 -14.10 -21.31
N ASN A 84 -20.55 -12.95 -21.98
CA ASN A 84 -19.33 -12.15 -22.05
C ASN A 84 -19.12 -11.44 -20.71
N VAL A 85 -17.89 -11.45 -20.20
CA VAL A 85 -17.54 -10.83 -18.92
C VAL A 85 -16.78 -9.54 -19.15
N PHE A 86 -17.27 -8.46 -18.54
CA PHE A 86 -16.66 -7.13 -18.57
C PHE A 86 -16.30 -6.70 -17.15
N GLY A 87 -15.41 -5.73 -16.99
CA GLY A 87 -15.06 -5.22 -15.66
C GLY A 87 -14.26 -3.92 -15.66
N GLY A 88 -14.28 -3.25 -14.52
CA GLY A 88 -13.66 -1.94 -14.31
C GLY A 88 -13.85 -1.43 -12.89
N HIS A 89 -13.46 -0.18 -12.66
CA HIS A 89 -13.77 0.52 -11.41
C HIS A 89 -15.28 0.75 -11.32
N LEU A 90 -15.88 0.46 -10.16
CA LEU A 90 -17.31 0.62 -9.92
C LEU A 90 -17.64 2.11 -9.76
N GLU A 91 -18.56 2.61 -10.58
CA GLU A 91 -19.04 3.98 -10.50
C GLU A 91 -20.50 4.03 -10.04
N GLU A 92 -20.95 5.21 -9.64
CA GLU A 92 -22.37 5.48 -9.35
C GLU A 92 -23.25 5.26 -10.59
N GLY A 93 -24.49 4.84 -10.37
CA GLY A 93 -25.44 4.46 -11.41
C GLY A 93 -25.48 2.95 -11.70
N CYS A 94 -24.84 2.12 -10.88
CA CYS A 94 -24.97 0.67 -10.94
C CYS A 94 -26.25 0.22 -10.22
N ILE A 95 -27.32 -0.02 -10.98
CA ILE A 95 -28.67 -0.21 -10.41
C ILE A 95 -29.07 -1.68 -10.37
N VAL A 96 -29.49 -2.13 -9.18
CA VAL A 96 -29.99 -3.49 -8.92
C VAL A 96 -31.30 -3.76 -9.67
N LYS A 97 -31.40 -4.94 -10.30
CA LYS A 97 -32.59 -5.33 -11.07
C LYS A 97 -33.62 -6.08 -10.22
N LYS A 98 -33.22 -7.20 -9.61
CA LYS A 98 -34.12 -8.05 -8.78
C LYS A 98 -33.71 -8.06 -7.32
N GLY A 99 -32.41 -8.15 -7.08
CA GLY A 99 -31.84 -8.16 -5.74
C GLY A 99 -30.34 -8.41 -5.80
N THR A 100 -29.63 -8.00 -4.76
CA THR A 100 -28.20 -8.28 -4.62
C THR A 100 -27.88 -8.52 -3.15
N ASP A 101 -27.31 -9.69 -2.85
CA ASP A 101 -26.81 -10.05 -1.53
C ASP A 101 -25.30 -9.80 -1.48
N ILE A 102 -24.85 -9.01 -0.51
CA ILE A 102 -23.46 -8.62 -0.33
C ILE A 102 -23.00 -9.04 1.06
N LEU A 103 -21.86 -9.71 1.13
CA LEU A 103 -21.15 -10.00 2.37
C LEU A 103 -20.00 -9.01 2.54
N LEU A 104 -20.10 -8.17 3.56
CA LEU A 104 -19.05 -7.25 3.97
C LEU A 104 -18.33 -7.81 5.20
N LEU A 105 -17.01 -7.68 5.24
CA LEU A 105 -16.20 -8.02 6.42
C LEU A 105 -15.60 -6.73 6.97
N SER A 106 -16.07 -6.30 8.14
CA SER A 106 -15.50 -5.15 8.83
C SER A 106 -14.37 -5.55 9.79
N PHE A 107 -13.47 -4.62 10.03
CA PHE A 107 -12.38 -4.76 10.96
C PHE A 107 -12.43 -3.65 11.99
N GLU A 108 -11.98 -3.95 13.20
CA GLU A 108 -11.70 -2.91 14.17
C GLU A 108 -10.56 -2.07 13.63
N GLN A 109 -10.80 -0.77 13.51
CA GLN A 109 -9.76 0.18 13.17
C GLN A 109 -8.90 0.33 14.42
N LYS A 110 -7.89 -0.54 14.54
CA LYS A 110 -6.90 -0.40 15.60
C LYS A 110 -6.15 0.89 15.29
N LEU A 111 -6.51 1.97 15.98
CA LEU A 111 -5.71 3.18 16.03
C LEU A 111 -4.39 2.76 16.66
N ILE A 112 -3.44 2.38 15.82
CA ILE A 112 -2.05 2.44 16.23
C ILE A 112 -1.81 3.95 16.31
N ASN A 113 -1.91 4.48 17.52
CA ASN A 113 -1.29 5.77 17.83
C ASN A 113 0.21 5.56 17.65
N ILE A 114 0.65 5.63 16.40
CA ILE A 114 2.00 6.02 16.09
C ILE A 114 2.04 7.48 16.49
N SER A 115 2.16 7.73 17.81
CA SER A 115 2.61 9.02 18.24
C SER A 115 3.92 9.22 17.50
N SER A 116 4.06 10.35 16.82
CA SER A 116 5.30 10.76 16.16
C SER A 116 6.52 10.79 17.12
N ASN A 117 6.31 10.50 18.42
CA ASN A 117 7.33 10.28 19.42
C ASN A 117 7.90 8.86 19.48
N ASP A 118 7.24 7.82 18.96
CA ASP A 118 7.83 6.46 18.94
C ASP A 118 8.88 6.28 17.82
N PHE A 119 9.01 7.24 16.91
CA PHE A 119 10.14 7.34 15.98
C PHE A 119 11.37 8.04 16.57
N LEU A 120 11.30 8.53 17.82
CA LEU A 120 12.39 9.25 18.48
C LEU A 120 12.90 8.47 19.69
N LYS A 121 13.25 7.18 19.52
CA LYS A 121 14.28 6.50 20.36
C LYS A 121 14.67 5.07 19.95
N ASN A 122 14.55 4.71 18.68
CA ASN A 122 15.46 3.69 18.14
C ASN A 122 16.43 4.42 17.22
N GLU A 123 17.56 4.89 17.79
CA GLU A 123 18.72 5.19 16.94
C GLU A 123 18.97 3.94 16.12
N SER A 124 18.98 4.07 14.79
CA SER A 124 19.33 2.90 14.01
C SER A 124 20.76 2.52 14.36
N ARG A 125 20.97 1.22 14.62
CA ARG A 125 22.30 0.64 14.79
C ARG A 125 23.17 0.91 13.57
N VAL A 126 22.56 1.05 12.39
CA VAL A 126 23.25 1.34 11.13
C VAL A 126 23.21 2.84 10.83
N LYS A 127 24.39 3.46 10.74
CA LYS A 127 24.58 4.85 10.30
C LYS A 127 25.36 4.84 8.99
N ALA A 128 24.79 5.43 7.95
CA ALA A 128 25.40 5.53 6.62
C ALA A 128 25.76 6.99 6.32
N TYR A 129 27.05 7.27 6.22
CA TYR A 129 27.56 8.56 5.77
C TYR A 129 27.78 8.52 4.26
N ILE A 130 27.21 9.48 3.53
CA ILE A 130 27.18 9.49 2.07
C ILE A 130 27.61 10.83 1.49
N LEU A 131 28.06 10.83 0.24
CA LEU A 131 28.31 12.04 -0.54
C LEU A 131 27.17 12.30 -1.53
N LYS A 132 26.90 13.58 -1.79
CA LYS A 132 25.98 14.00 -2.83
C LYS A 132 26.50 13.50 -4.19
N ASP A 133 25.60 12.95 -5.00
CA ASP A 133 25.90 12.44 -6.34
C ASP A 133 26.97 11.32 -6.44
N CYS A 134 27.24 10.61 -5.34
CA CYS A 134 28.11 9.44 -5.36
C CYS A 134 27.35 8.15 -5.78
N PRO A 135 27.74 7.46 -6.87
CA PRO A 135 27.09 6.23 -7.31
C PRO A 135 27.12 5.11 -6.27
N TRP A 136 28.24 4.96 -5.56
CA TRP A 136 28.42 3.94 -4.52
C TRP A 136 27.55 4.20 -3.30
N SER A 137 27.36 5.47 -2.94
CA SER A 137 26.43 5.87 -1.89
C SER A 137 25.00 5.51 -2.24
N LYS A 138 24.56 5.82 -3.47
CA LYS A 138 23.23 5.44 -3.97
C LYS A 138 23.03 3.91 -3.94
N ARG A 139 24.05 3.13 -4.32
CA ARG A 139 24.02 1.66 -4.29
C ARG A 139 23.92 1.10 -2.87
N ALA A 140 24.67 1.63 -1.90
CA ALA A 140 24.61 1.19 -0.51
C ALA A 140 23.24 1.43 0.11
N ILE A 141 22.68 2.65 -0.05
CA ILE A 141 21.33 2.96 0.46
C ILE A 141 20.27 2.07 -0.18
N ARG A 142 20.36 1.84 -1.50
CA ARG A 142 19.44 0.92 -2.19
C ARG A 142 19.52 -0.51 -1.63
N LEU A 143 20.73 -0.99 -1.34
CA LEU A 143 20.93 -2.32 -0.76
C LEU A 143 20.31 -2.42 0.64
N LEU A 144 20.58 -1.47 1.53
CA LEU A 144 19.99 -1.43 2.87
C LEU A 144 18.45 -1.39 2.83
N ASN A 145 17.88 -0.54 1.96
CA ASN A 145 16.44 -0.47 1.72
C ASN A 145 15.86 -1.80 1.22
N SER A 146 16.51 -2.44 0.25
CA SER A 146 16.03 -3.70 -0.33
C SER A 146 15.98 -4.84 0.69
N LEU A 147 16.85 -4.82 1.70
CA LEU A 147 16.89 -5.79 2.79
C LEU A 147 16.01 -5.40 3.98
N SER A 148 15.33 -4.24 3.90
CA SER A 148 14.56 -3.65 4.99
C SER A 148 15.37 -3.51 6.28
N ILE A 149 16.63 -3.10 6.16
CA ILE A 149 17.51 -2.82 7.30
C ILE A 149 17.24 -1.36 7.73
N PRO A 150 16.77 -1.10 8.96
CA PRO A 150 16.64 0.25 9.48
C PRO A 150 18.00 0.95 9.46
N HIS A 151 18.10 2.17 8.95
CA HIS A 151 19.38 2.91 8.90
C HIS A 151 19.16 4.42 8.89
N GLU A 152 20.11 5.14 9.49
CA GLU A 152 20.20 6.59 9.43
C GLU A 152 21.14 7.00 8.31
N VAL A 153 20.78 8.01 7.52
CA VAL A 153 21.60 8.53 6.42
C VAL A 153 22.01 9.96 6.74
N THR A 154 23.32 10.20 6.78
CA THR A 154 23.88 11.55 6.93
C THR A 154 24.60 11.93 5.63
N LEU A 155 24.14 13.00 5.00
CA LEU A 155 24.84 13.60 3.86
C LEU A 155 26.03 14.42 4.36
N ILE A 156 27.21 14.13 3.82
CA ILE A 156 28.43 14.90 4.06
C ILE A 156 28.55 15.94 2.95
N ASP A 157 28.44 17.22 3.32
CA ASP A 157 28.40 18.36 2.39
C ASP A 157 29.42 19.46 2.71
N ASN A 158 30.23 19.29 3.77
CA ASN A 158 31.22 20.27 4.21
C ASN A 158 32.50 19.59 4.75
N ASP A 159 33.61 20.33 4.73
CA ASP A 159 34.94 19.84 5.10
C ASP A 159 35.05 19.42 6.58
N GLU A 160 34.29 20.05 7.48
CA GLU A 160 34.32 19.74 8.91
C GLU A 160 33.73 18.35 9.19
N SER A 161 32.54 18.09 8.64
CA SER A 161 31.88 16.79 8.72
C SER A 161 32.68 15.70 8.01
N PHE A 162 33.30 16.02 6.88
CA PHE A 162 34.22 15.12 6.15
C PHE A 162 35.39 14.70 7.04
N LYS A 163 36.13 15.65 7.64
CA LYS A 163 37.25 15.37 8.55
C LYS A 163 36.82 14.58 9.78
N LYS A 164 35.64 14.89 10.34
CA LYS A 164 35.11 14.19 11.52
C LYS A 164 34.88 12.71 11.23
N ILE A 165 34.18 12.39 10.14
CA ILE A 165 33.89 11.00 9.77
C ILE A 165 35.17 10.24 9.45
N MET A 166 36.12 10.87 8.77
CA MET A 166 37.41 10.23 8.47
C MET A 166 38.27 9.99 9.72
N THR A 167 38.19 10.87 10.71
CA THR A 167 38.86 10.65 12.00
C THR A 167 38.24 9.44 12.72
N GLN A 168 36.94 9.21 12.55
CA GLN A 168 36.22 8.11 13.19
C GLN A 168 36.42 6.77 12.48
N SER A 169 36.49 6.75 11.15
CA SER A 169 36.70 5.50 10.39
C SER A 169 38.16 5.20 10.10
N SER A 170 39.04 6.21 10.02
CA SER A 170 40.36 6.12 9.39
C SER A 170 40.32 5.80 7.88
N HIS A 171 39.15 5.98 7.22
CA HIS A 171 38.96 5.73 5.79
C HIS A 171 38.56 7.01 5.05
N ASN A 172 38.98 7.12 3.78
CA ASN A 172 38.78 8.30 2.95
C ASN A 172 37.76 8.16 1.81
N THR A 173 37.14 7.00 1.70
CA THR A 173 36.15 6.69 0.67
C THR A 173 34.74 6.75 1.23
N PHE A 174 33.75 6.95 0.34
CA PHE A 174 32.33 6.94 0.67
C PHE A 174 31.58 5.97 -0.26
N PRO A 175 30.49 5.33 0.19
CA PRO A 175 29.83 5.52 1.48
C PRO A 175 30.63 4.93 2.66
N GLN A 176 30.38 5.42 3.87
CA GLN A 176 30.92 4.84 5.10
C GLN A 176 29.78 4.35 5.98
N ILE A 177 29.74 3.06 6.22
CA ILE A 177 28.71 2.40 7.02
C ILE A 177 29.28 2.12 8.40
N PHE A 178 28.51 2.48 9.42
CA PHE A 178 28.81 2.21 10.81
C PHE A 178 27.71 1.33 11.38
N LEU A 179 28.09 0.36 12.21
CA LEU A 179 27.20 -0.47 13.01
C LEU A 179 27.53 -0.23 14.49
N ASP A 180 26.54 0.14 15.31
CA ASP A 180 26.71 0.44 16.73
C ASP A 180 27.87 1.43 17.00
N ASN A 181 27.94 2.49 16.18
CA ASN A 181 28.99 3.52 16.15
C ASN A 181 30.41 3.01 15.84
N LYS A 182 30.57 1.75 15.42
CA LYS A 182 31.83 1.20 14.93
C LYS A 182 31.85 1.18 13.41
N PHE A 183 32.95 1.62 12.80
CA PHE A 183 33.10 1.55 11.36
C PHE A 183 33.04 0.09 10.87
N PHE A 184 32.13 -0.17 9.94
CA PHE A 184 31.92 -1.49 9.36
C PHE A 184 32.61 -1.62 8.00
N GLY A 185 32.48 -0.63 7.12
CA GLY A 185 33.04 -0.68 5.77
C GLY A 185 32.34 0.26 4.80
N GLY A 186 32.71 0.16 3.52
CA GLY A 186 32.06 0.84 2.41
C GLY A 186 31.00 -0.03 1.73
N TYR A 187 30.73 0.27 0.46
CA TYR A 187 29.77 -0.50 -0.32
C TYR A 187 30.24 -1.92 -0.61
N ASP A 188 31.54 -2.13 -0.83
CA ASP A 188 32.06 -3.44 -1.23
C ASP A 188 31.91 -4.45 -0.08
N GLU A 189 32.30 -4.08 1.14
CA GLU A 189 32.12 -4.89 2.35
C GLU A 189 30.64 -5.14 2.63
N LEU A 190 29.78 -4.12 2.45
CA LEU A 190 28.33 -4.26 2.61
C LEU A 190 27.75 -5.25 1.58
N SER A 191 28.15 -5.14 0.32
CA SER A 191 27.68 -6.03 -0.74
C SER A 191 28.19 -7.45 -0.58
N GLU A 192 29.39 -7.64 -0.03
CA GLU A 192 29.94 -8.97 0.26
C GLU A 192 29.15 -9.66 1.37
N GLN A 193 28.92 -8.96 2.50
CA GLN A 193 28.14 -9.52 3.60
C GLN A 193 26.67 -9.77 3.23
N ALA A 194 26.11 -8.98 2.31
CA ALA A 194 24.78 -9.22 1.78
C ALA A 194 24.68 -10.56 1.00
N LYS A 195 25.74 -10.95 0.28
CA LYS A 195 25.77 -12.23 -0.45
C LYS A 195 25.88 -13.45 0.48
N LEU A 196 26.37 -13.23 1.69
CA LEU A 196 26.55 -14.25 2.72
C LEU A 196 25.38 -14.30 3.73
N ASP A 197 24.31 -13.53 3.50
CA ASP A 197 23.15 -13.37 4.40
C ASP A 197 23.48 -12.88 5.83
N ASN A 198 24.69 -12.37 6.06
CA ASN A 198 25.15 -11.94 7.39
C ASN A 198 24.56 -10.61 7.86
N LEU A 199 23.94 -9.85 6.95
CA LEU A 199 23.34 -8.55 7.24
C LEU A 199 21.99 -8.63 7.98
N ILE A 200 21.45 -9.83 8.20
CA ILE A 200 20.25 -10.01 9.04
C ILE A 200 20.51 -9.50 10.47
N SER A 201 21.75 -9.61 10.95
CA SER A 201 22.19 -9.13 12.26
C SER A 201 22.16 -7.60 12.42
N PHE A 202 21.92 -6.86 11.33
CA PHE A 202 21.84 -5.40 11.31
C PHE A 202 20.41 -4.88 11.51
N LYS A 203 19.41 -5.78 11.46
CA LYS A 203 18.02 -5.49 11.83
C LYS A 203 17.88 -5.39 13.35
#